data_AF-A0A1E1LX89-F1
#
_entry.id   AF-A0A1E1LX89-F1
#
_cell.length_a   1.000
_cell.length_b   1.000
_cell.length_c   1.000
_cell.angle_alpha   90.00
_cell.angle_beta   90.00
_cell.angle_gamma   90.00
#
_symmetry.space_group_name_H-M   'P 1'
#
loop_
_entity.id
_entity.type
_entity.pdbx_description
1 polymer ?
#
loop_
_entity_poly.entity_id
_entity_poly.type
_entity_poly.pdbx_seq_one_letter_code
_entity_poly.pdbx_strand_id
1 'polypeptide(L)'
;MLKWYAGSQSRWSTNFTADVWHNVAFGIDFGANSVTFYHSAGADPLIQTAGPVATSTSSNGADWHLGVLRLPKAGVSDGGAEDWYYSGVYIEDGALTTSVAGPA
;
A
#
# COMPACT_ATOMS: atom_id res chain seq x y z
N MET A 1 7.44 -11.95 3.04
CA MET A 1 6.47 -11.55 2.00
C MET A 1 5.95 -10.17 2.32
N LEU A 2 5.81 -9.32 1.32
CA LEU A 2 5.00 -8.11 1.41
C LEU A 2 3.55 -8.49 1.18
N LYS A 3 2.62 -7.92 1.95
CA LYS A 3 1.20 -8.26 1.90
C LYS A 3 0.35 -7.01 1.90
N TRP A 4 -0.73 -7.06 1.14
CA TRP A 4 -1.80 -6.07 1.22
C TRP A 4 -3.03 -6.69 1.88
N TYR A 5 -3.66 -5.90 2.75
CA TYR A 5 -4.81 -6.28 3.54
C TYR A 5 -5.99 -5.32 3.27
N ALA A 6 -7.20 -5.88 3.23
CA ALA A 6 -8.44 -5.12 3.27
C ALA A 6 -9.48 -5.89 4.09
N GLY A 7 -10.17 -5.17 4.99
CA GLY A 7 -11.07 -5.78 5.98
C GLY A 7 -10.37 -6.78 6.90
N SER A 8 -9.15 -6.46 7.33
CA SER A 8 -8.31 -7.30 8.21
C SER A 8 -7.96 -8.69 7.64
N GLN A 9 -8.12 -8.90 6.33
CA GLN A 9 -7.78 -10.15 5.64
C GLN A 9 -6.73 -9.88 4.56
N SER A 10 -5.78 -10.80 4.41
CA SER A 10 -4.77 -10.73 3.34
C SER A 10 -5.48 -10.95 2.00
N ARG A 11 -5.33 -10.00 1.06
CA ARG A 11 -5.97 -10.06 -0.26
C ARG A 11 -4.98 -10.24 -1.40
N TRP A 12 -3.73 -9.90 -1.14
CA TRP A 12 -2.63 -10.02 -2.10
C TRP A 12 -1.30 -10.15 -1.35
N SER A 13 -0.32 -10.80 -1.98
CA SER A 13 1.05 -10.87 -1.47
C SER A 13 2.07 -11.05 -2.59
N THR A 14 3.30 -10.66 -2.29
CA THR A 14 4.47 -10.91 -3.15
C THR A 14 5.73 -11.14 -2.30
N ASN A 15 6.82 -11.55 -2.94
CA ASN A 15 8.12 -11.56 -2.29
C ASN A 15 8.58 -10.12 -2.04
N PHE A 16 9.07 -9.85 -0.83
CA PHE A 16 9.67 -8.56 -0.51
C PHE A 16 11.18 -8.69 -0.72
N THR A 17 11.58 -8.48 -1.97
CA THR A 17 12.97 -8.66 -2.40
C THR A 17 13.73 -7.36 -2.14
N ALA A 18 14.97 -7.47 -1.64
CA ALA A 18 15.83 -6.31 -1.45
C ALA A 18 16.02 -5.53 -2.77
N ASP A 19 16.17 -4.21 -2.67
CA ASP A 19 16.39 -3.27 -3.78
C ASP A 19 15.27 -3.19 -4.83
N VAL A 20 14.14 -3.87 -4.61
CA VAL A 20 12.95 -3.76 -5.47
C VAL A 20 12.02 -2.69 -4.94
N TRP A 21 11.83 -1.62 -5.73
CA TRP A 21 10.75 -0.66 -5.50
C TRP A 21 9.39 -1.30 -5.78
N HIS A 22 8.49 -1.24 -4.80
CA HIS A 22 7.10 -1.67 -4.94
C HIS A 22 6.20 -0.43 -5.01
N ASN A 23 5.63 -0.16 -6.18
CA ASN A 23 4.71 0.94 -6.39
C ASN A 23 3.30 0.49 -6.01
N VAL A 24 2.56 1.32 -5.29
CA VAL A 24 1.23 0.97 -4.77
C VAL A 24 0.28 2.15 -4.94
N ALA A 25 -0.97 1.85 -5.32
CA ALA A 25 -2.08 2.78 -5.10
C ALA A 25 -3.28 2.04 -4.48
N PHE A 26 -3.96 2.72 -3.55
CA PHE A 26 -5.25 2.29 -3.02
C PHE A 26 -6.36 3.08 -3.70
N GLY A 27 -7.12 2.44 -4.58
CA GLY A 27 -8.34 3.03 -5.14
C GLY A 27 -9.46 2.91 -4.11
N ILE A 28 -9.66 3.93 -3.30
CA ILE A 28 -10.65 3.94 -2.22
C ILE A 28 -11.93 4.63 -2.71
N ASP A 29 -13.03 3.88 -2.72
CA ASP A 29 -14.36 4.45 -2.92
C ASP A 29 -15.07 4.56 -1.57
N PHE A 30 -15.06 5.78 -1.03
CA PHE A 30 -15.70 6.12 0.24
C PHE A 30 -17.23 6.00 0.19
N GLY A 31 -17.85 6.24 -0.98
CA GLY A 31 -19.30 6.13 -1.15
C GLY A 31 -19.77 4.69 -1.25
N ALA A 32 -18.99 3.84 -1.90
CA ALA A 32 -19.29 2.41 -2.07
C ALA A 32 -18.72 1.52 -0.95
N ASN A 33 -17.95 2.08 0.00
CA ASN A 33 -17.28 1.32 1.07
C ASN A 33 -16.41 0.19 0.50
N SER A 34 -15.49 0.54 -0.41
CA SER A 34 -14.62 -0.45 -1.04
C SER A 34 -13.21 0.08 -1.31
N VAL A 35 -12.26 -0.84 -1.43
CA VAL A 35 -10.88 -0.53 -1.79
C VAL A 35 -10.35 -1.50 -2.85
N THR A 36 -9.71 -0.94 -3.87
CA THR A 36 -8.99 -1.65 -4.93
C THR A 36 -7.49 -1.47 -4.74
N PHE A 37 -6.71 -2.49 -5.03
CA PHE A 37 -5.26 -2.46 -4.91
C PHE A 37 -4.61 -2.48 -6.30
N TYR A 38 -3.78 -1.48 -6.54
CA TYR A 38 -2.95 -1.36 -7.71
C TYR A 38 -1.49 -1.53 -7.28
N HIS A 39 -0.73 -2.27 -8.08
CA HIS A 39 0.66 -2.57 -7.77
C HIS A 39 1.50 -2.72 -9.04
N SER A 40 2.77 -2.34 -8.95
CA SER A 40 3.81 -2.71 -9.90
C SER A 40 5.18 -2.76 -9.20
N ALA A 41 6.22 -3.20 -9.91
CA ALA A 41 7.59 -3.21 -9.41
C ALA A 41 8.51 -2.40 -10.33
N GLY A 42 9.54 -1.77 -9.75
CA GLY A 42 10.51 -0.98 -10.49
C GLY A 42 9.83 0.17 -11.26
N ALA A 43 10.07 0.23 -12.57
CA ALA A 43 9.58 1.30 -13.44
C ALA A 43 8.26 0.96 -14.16
N ASP A 44 7.70 -0.23 -13.94
CA ASP A 44 6.49 -0.67 -14.63
C ASP A 44 5.27 0.17 -14.18
N PRO A 45 4.31 0.46 -15.10
CA PRO A 45 3.10 1.16 -14.72
C PRO A 45 2.24 0.34 -13.76
N LEU A 46 1.49 1.02 -12.89
CA LEU A 46 0.54 0.39 -11.98
C LEU A 46 -0.53 -0.38 -12.76
N ILE A 47 -0.81 -1.60 -12.30
CA ILE A 47 -1.94 -2.41 -12.75
C ILE A 47 -2.82 -2.79 -11.57
N GLN A 48 -4.11 -3.03 -11.81
CA GLN A 48 -5.01 -3.56 -10.78
C GLN A 48 -4.64 -5.00 -10.48
N THR A 49 -4.22 -5.29 -9.25
CA THR A 49 -3.78 -6.63 -8.83
C THR A 49 -4.74 -7.30 -7.85
N ALA A 50 -5.62 -6.54 -7.19
CA ALA A 50 -6.69 -7.09 -6.36
C ALA A 50 -7.84 -6.09 -6.15
N GLY A 51 -9.01 -6.62 -5.74
CA GLY A 51 -10.22 -5.85 -5.46
C GLY A 51 -11.08 -5.53 -6.70
N PRO A 52 -12.16 -4.76 -6.53
CA PRO A 52 -12.54 -4.05 -5.30
C PRO A 52 -12.95 -4.99 -4.15
N VAL A 53 -12.54 -4.66 -2.93
CA VAL A 53 -12.90 -5.39 -1.71
C VAL A 53 -13.82 -4.53 -0.86
N ALA A 54 -15.03 -5.02 -0.57
CA ALA A 54 -15.96 -4.34 0.33
C ALA A 54 -15.40 -4.31 1.76
N THR A 55 -15.34 -3.13 2.36
CA THR A 55 -14.86 -2.91 3.74
C THR A 55 -15.24 -1.52 4.24
N SER A 56 -15.18 -1.26 5.55
CA SER A 56 -15.41 0.11 6.05
C SER A 56 -14.25 1.01 5.64
N THR A 57 -14.55 2.08 4.91
CA THR A 57 -13.56 3.07 4.43
C THR A 57 -13.70 4.39 5.18
N SER A 58 -13.89 4.37 6.50
CA SER A 58 -14.00 5.61 7.28
C SER A 58 -12.62 6.23 7.50
N SER A 59 -12.46 7.51 7.17
CA SER A 59 -11.27 8.31 7.47
C SER A 59 -11.70 9.73 7.86
N ASN A 60 -10.96 10.37 8.76
CA ASN A 60 -11.15 11.78 9.11
C ASN A 60 -10.25 12.73 8.28
N GLY A 61 -9.52 12.21 7.30
CA GLY A 61 -8.57 12.98 6.46
C GLY A 61 -7.22 13.25 7.12
N ALA A 62 -6.98 12.78 8.34
CA ALA A 62 -5.75 12.98 9.11
C ALA A 62 -5.29 11.70 9.85
N ASP A 63 -5.75 10.53 9.39
CA ASP A 63 -5.52 9.22 10.02
C ASP A 63 -4.81 8.22 9.10
N TRP A 64 -4.27 8.68 7.96
CA TRP A 64 -3.39 7.87 7.14
C TRP A 64 -1.95 7.93 7.65
N HIS A 65 -1.42 6.77 8.06
CA HIS A 65 -0.08 6.65 8.61
C HIS A 65 0.93 6.27 7.52
N LEU A 66 1.73 7.24 7.06
CA LEU A 66 2.90 6.98 6.22
C LEU A 66 4.09 6.55 7.10
N GLY A 67 4.39 5.26 7.14
CA GLY A 67 5.53 4.73 7.88
C GLY A 67 5.38 3.25 8.23
N VAL A 68 6.15 2.80 9.23
CA VAL A 68 6.11 1.42 9.73
C VAL A 68 5.79 1.41 11.22
N LEU A 69 4.91 0.49 11.61
CA LEU A 69 4.69 0.08 12.99
C LEU A 69 5.14 -1.37 13.14
N ARG A 70 6.08 -1.61 14.05
CA ARG A 70 6.59 -2.95 14.38
C ARG A 70 6.08 -3.39 15.74
N LEU A 71 5.30 -4.48 15.77
CA LEU A 71 4.83 -5.06 17.03
C LEU A 71 5.96 -5.84 17.72
N PRO A 72 6.02 -5.80 19.07
CA PRO A 72 6.94 -6.67 19.81
C PRO A 72 6.55 -8.14 19.65
N LYS A 73 7.54 -9.02 19.61
CA LYS A 73 7.33 -10.48 19.58
C LYS A 73 8.10 -11.13 20.72
N ALA A 74 7.39 -11.83 21.60
CA ALA A 74 8.00 -12.49 22.74
C ALA A 74 9.13 -13.44 22.32
N GLY A 75 10.28 -13.35 23.00
CA GLY A 75 11.45 -14.18 22.70
C GLY A 75 12.24 -13.75 21.45
N VAL A 76 11.89 -12.63 20.81
CA VAL A 76 12.64 -12.06 19.69
C VAL A 76 13.16 -10.69 20.13
N SER A 77 14.47 -10.52 20.15
CA SER A 77 15.09 -9.22 20.39
C SER A 77 14.65 -8.22 19.32
N ASP A 78 14.67 -6.94 19.63
CA ASP A 78 14.33 -5.85 18.72
C ASP A 78 15.18 -5.80 17.43
N GLY A 79 16.22 -6.63 17.31
CA GLY A 79 16.89 -6.93 16.05
C GLY A 79 17.75 -5.80 15.50
N GLY A 80 17.88 -4.69 16.24
CA GLY A 80 18.53 -3.47 15.78
C GLY A 80 17.61 -2.56 14.96
N ALA A 81 18.23 -1.57 14.29
CA ALA A 81 17.55 -0.62 13.44
C ALA A 81 17.05 -1.29 12.14
N GLU A 82 15.90 -0.82 11.63
CA GLU A 82 15.33 -1.20 10.34
C GLU A 82 15.16 0.06 9.48
N ASP A 83 15.67 0.02 8.25
CA ASP A 83 15.54 1.13 7.30
C ASP A 83 14.47 0.83 6.26
N TRP A 84 13.62 1.84 6.00
CA TRP A 84 12.54 1.78 5.01
C TRP A 84 12.61 3.00 4.10
N TYR A 85 12.54 2.77 2.79
CA TYR A 85 12.68 3.80 1.76
C TYR A 85 11.33 4.11 1.13
N TYR A 86 11.00 5.40 1.00
CA TYR A 86 9.73 5.87 0.46
C TYR A 86 9.97 6.98 -0.57
N SER A 87 9.14 7.02 -1.62
CA SER A 87 9.11 8.08 -2.63
C SER A 87 7.73 8.12 -3.30
N GLY A 88 7.42 9.19 -4.03
CA GLY A 88 6.18 9.26 -4.83
C GLY A 88 4.91 9.18 -3.99
N VAL A 89 4.92 9.74 -2.78
CA VAL A 89 3.79 9.68 -1.86
C VAL A 89 2.88 10.88 -2.10
N TYR A 90 1.68 10.62 -2.62
CA TYR A 90 0.65 11.63 -2.85
C TYR A 90 -0.74 11.00 -2.82
N ILE A 91 -1.77 11.85 -2.84
CA ILE A 91 -3.18 11.47 -3.02
C ILE A 91 -3.67 12.23 -4.25
N GLU A 92 -4.45 11.56 -5.10
CA GLU A 92 -5.10 12.14 -6.26
C GLU A 92 -6.59 11.75 -6.29
N ASP A 93 -7.36 12.45 -7.11
CA ASP A 93 -8.76 12.15 -7.40
C ASP A 93 -8.97 11.90 -8.91
N GLY A 94 -10.14 11.37 -9.26
CA GLY A 94 -10.48 11.09 -10.65
C GLY A 94 -9.79 9.84 -11.21
N ALA A 95 -9.18 9.98 -12.39
CA ALA A 95 -8.56 8.86 -13.09
C ALA A 95 -7.15 8.59 -12.54
N LEU A 96 -6.88 7.33 -12.19
CA LEU A 96 -5.59 6.91 -11.64
C LEU A 96 -4.43 7.20 -12.61
N THR A 97 -3.42 7.89 -12.12
CA THR A 97 -2.11 8.00 -12.76
C THR A 97 -1.36 6.68 -12.60
N THR A 98 -1.22 5.92 -13.70
CA THR A 98 -0.52 4.62 -13.65
C THR A 98 1.00 4.75 -13.79
N SER A 99 1.50 5.89 -14.28
CA SER A 99 2.94 6.15 -14.38
C SER A 99 3.56 6.35 -13.00
N VAL A 100 4.65 5.65 -12.71
CA VAL A 100 5.38 5.78 -11.43
C VAL A 100 6.17 7.08 -11.32
N ALA A 101 6.29 7.84 -12.42
CA ALA A 101 6.88 9.17 -12.42
C ALA A 101 5.92 10.26 -11.90
N GLY A 102 4.65 9.91 -11.66
CA GLY A 102 3.59 10.84 -11.27
C GLY A 102 2.87 11.49 -12.45
N PRO A 103 1.89 12.37 -12.17
CA PRO A 103 1.14 13.10 -13.19
C PRO A 103 2.05 13.97 -14.06
N ALA A 104 1.66 14.20 -15.32
CA ALA A 104 2.35 15.11 -16.23
C ALA A 104 2.08 16.58 -15.90
#